data_AF-A0A5A8V5T8-F1
#
_entry.id   AF-A0A5A8V5T8-F1
#
_cell.length_a   1.000
_cell.length_b   1.000
_cell.length_c   1.000
_cell.angle_alpha   90.00
_cell.angle_beta   90.00
_cell.angle_gamma   90.00
#
_symmetry.space_group_name_H-M   'P 1'
#
loop_
_entity.id
_entity.type
_entity.pdbx_description
1 polymer ?
#
loop_
_entity_poly.entity_id
_entity_poly.type
_entity_poly.pdbx_seq_one_letter_code
_entity_poly.pdbx_strand_id
1 'polypeptide(L)'
;MFDIGFWEFALIGVITLIVVGPERMPSIARAAGRYVGKAKRFIVKIQKDIGEEIEVDKLKEHLNLEDENSNIIEVLKETKNSIGDIKSDIDKKL
;
A
#
# COMPACT_ATOMS: atom_id res chain seq x y z
N MET A 1 -7.28 -4.12 2.94
CA MET A 1 -8.19 -3.16 2.27
C MET A 1 -7.43 -2.44 1.17
N PHE A 2 -7.31 -3.09 0.02
CA PHE A 2 -6.82 -2.54 -1.24
C PHE A 2 -7.53 -3.32 -2.35
N ASP A 3 -8.86 -3.14 -2.46
CA ASP A 3 -9.60 -3.61 -3.63
C ASP A 3 -9.36 -2.65 -4.82
N ILE A 4 -8.08 -2.38 -5.11
CA ILE A 4 -7.69 -1.67 -6.33
C ILE A 4 -7.79 -2.71 -7.44
N GLY A 5 -8.95 -2.73 -8.08
CA GLY A 5 -9.20 -3.54 -9.24
C GLY A 5 -8.49 -3.01 -10.48
N PHE A 6 -8.62 -3.77 -11.56
CA PHE A 6 -8.11 -3.37 -12.87
C PHE A 6 -8.67 -2.00 -13.31
N TRP A 7 -9.91 -1.69 -12.92
CA TRP A 7 -10.58 -0.45 -13.30
C TRP A 7 -9.96 0.79 -12.64
N GLU A 8 -9.60 0.70 -11.36
CA GLU A 8 -8.95 1.76 -10.61
C GLU A 8 -7.57 2.07 -11.20
N PHE A 9 -6.78 1.05 -11.56
CA PHE A 9 -5.51 1.24 -12.25
C PHE A 9 -5.69 1.88 -13.63
N ALA A 10 -6.71 1.48 -14.40
CA ALA A 10 -7.02 2.08 -15.69
C ALA A 10 -7.38 3.57 -15.54
N LEU A 11 -8.21 3.91 -14.55
CA LEU A 11 -8.61 5.29 -14.26
C LEU A 11 -7.40 6.16 -13.86
N ILE A 12 -6.56 5.67 -12.95
CA ILE A 12 -5.32 6.35 -12.56
C ILE A 12 -4.39 6.52 -13.77
N GLY A 13 -4.30 5.51 -14.63
CA GLY A 13 -3.56 5.57 -15.89
C GLY A 13 -4.05 6.70 -16.80
N VAL A 14 -5.36 6.78 -17.03
CA VAL A 14 -5.97 7.84 -17.85
C VAL A 14 -5.70 9.23 -17.25
N ILE A 15 -5.92 9.41 -15.95
CA ILE A 15 -5.66 10.69 -15.27
C ILE A 15 -4.18 11.07 -15.40
N THR A 16 -3.28 10.11 -15.18
CA THR A 16 -1.83 10.32 -15.29
C THR A 16 -1.44 10.73 -16.70
N LEU A 17 -2.01 10.10 -17.72
CA LEU A 17 -1.76 10.46 -19.13
C LEU A 17 -2.24 11.88 -19.45
N ILE A 18 -3.35 12.34 -18.87
CA ILE A 18 -3.85 13.71 -19.06
C ILE A 18 -2.94 14.73 -18.36
N VAL A 19 -2.55 14.48 -17.12
CA VAL A 19 -1.78 15.44 -16.30
C VAL A 19 -0.31 15.52 -16.74
N VAL A 20 0.31 14.37 -16.96
CA VAL A 20 1.75 14.27 -17.29
C VAL A 20 1.97 14.31 -18.81
N GLY A 21 0.99 13.84 -19.58
CA GLY A 21 1.08 13.68 -21.02
C GLY A 21 1.51 12.26 -21.44
N PRO A 22 0.94 11.70 -22.53
CA PRO A 22 1.26 10.36 -23.01
C PRO A 22 2.70 10.20 -23.51
N GLU A 23 3.36 11.30 -23.90
CA GLU A 23 4.74 11.27 -24.38
C GLU A 23 5.76 11.16 -23.23
N ARG A 24 5.42 11.67 -22.03
CA ARG A 24 6.33 11.75 -20.88
C ARG A 24 6.17 10.57 -19.92
N MET A 25 4.95 10.03 -19.80
CA MET A 25 4.65 8.88 -18.93
C MET A 25 5.52 7.63 -19.24
N PRO A 26 5.76 7.23 -20.51
CA PRO A 26 6.63 6.09 -20.82
C PRO A 26 8.08 6.29 -20.37
N SER A 27 8.58 7.52 -20.41
CA SER A 27 9.94 7.85 -19.97
C SER A 27 10.08 7.71 -18.46
N ILE A 28 9.08 8.14 -17.69
CA ILE A 28 9.02 7.97 -16.23
C ILE A 28 8.90 6.50 -15.87
N ALA A 29 8.00 5.76 -16.52
CA ALA A 29 7.82 4.33 -16.30
C ALA A 29 9.12 3.54 -16.57
N ARG A 30 9.85 3.88 -17.64
CA ARG A 30 11.17 3.29 -17.92
C ARG A 30 12.22 3.66 -16.87
N ALA A 31 12.23 4.91 -16.41
CA ALA A 31 13.16 5.34 -15.36
C ALA A 31 12.89 4.58 -14.05
N ALA A 32 11.64 4.56 -13.58
CA ALA A 32 11.22 3.80 -12.40
C ALA A 32 11.51 2.31 -12.56
N GLY A 33 11.16 1.72 -13.72
CA GLY A 33 11.41 0.31 -14.03
C GLY A 33 12.89 -0.07 -13.98
N ARG A 34 13.82 0.83 -14.35
CA ARG A 34 15.26 0.59 -14.18
C ARG A 34 15.67 0.51 -12.71
N TYR A 35 15.12 1.35 -11.84
CA TYR A 35 15.41 1.30 -10.40
C TYR A 35 14.81 0.05 -9.75
N VAL A 36 13.54 -0.25 -10.03
CA VAL A 36 12.88 -1.47 -9.56
C VAL A 36 13.62 -2.72 -10.05
N GLY A 37 14.04 -2.73 -11.32
CA GLY A 37 14.82 -3.83 -11.90
C GLY A 37 16.19 -4.01 -11.23
N LYS A 38 16.87 -2.92 -10.88
CA LYS A 38 18.14 -2.97 -10.12
C LYS A 38 17.92 -3.52 -8.71
N ALA A 39 16.89 -3.05 -8.01
CA ALA A 39 16.54 -3.53 -6.68
C ALA A 39 16.18 -5.03 -6.70
N LYS A 40 15.34 -5.46 -7.64
CA LYS A 40 15.01 -6.88 -7.83
C LYS A 40 16.25 -7.73 -8.07
N ARG A 41 17.16 -7.29 -8.95
CA ARG A 41 18.42 -8.01 -9.24
C ARG A 41 19.33 -8.09 -8.02
N PHE A 42 19.35 -7.04 -7.19
CA PHE A 42 20.12 -7.00 -5.96
C PHE A 42 19.57 -8.01 -4.93
N ILE A 43 18.24 -8.04 -4.74
CA ILE A 43 17.58 -9.03 -3.87
C ILE A 43 17.87 -10.45 -4.34
N VAL A 44 17.75 -10.73 -5.65
CA VAL A 44 18.06 -12.05 -6.22
C VAL A 44 19.53 -12.41 -6.04
N LYS A 45 20.45 -11.45 -6.16
CA LYS A 45 21.87 -11.69 -5.92
C LYS A 45 22.15 -12.04 -4.46
N ILE A 46 21.55 -11.31 -3.51
CA ILE A 46 21.68 -11.59 -2.07
C ILE A 46 21.17 -12.99 -1.75
N GLN A 47 19.99 -13.37 -2.26
CA GLN A 47 19.44 -14.72 -2.09
C GLN A 47 20.34 -15.83 -2.67
N LYS A 48 21.09 -15.51 -3.73
CA LYS A 48 21.99 -16.47 -4.39
C LYS A 48 23.34 -16.59 -3.69
N ASP A 49 23.91 -15.47 -3.23
CA ASP A 49 25.25 -15.43 -2.62
C ASP A 49 25.20 -15.86 -1.14
N ILE A 50 24.05 -15.65 -0.47
CA ILE A 50 23.74 -16.12 0.89
C ILE A 50 22.74 -17.27 0.73
N GLY A 51 23.21 -18.39 0.18
CA GLY A 51 22.38 -19.54 -0.14
C GLY A 51 21.62 -20.07 1.08
N GLU A 52 20.35 -20.49 0.86
CA GLU A 52 19.40 -21.24 1.72
C GLU A 52 19.22 -20.86 3.21
N GLU A 53 20.08 -20.03 3.81
CA GLU A 53 20.09 -19.67 5.22
C GLU A 53 19.40 -18.32 5.48
N ILE A 54 19.20 -17.50 4.43
CA ILE A 54 18.14 -16.48 4.43
C ILE A 54 16.84 -17.19 4.09
N GLU A 55 16.17 -17.63 5.14
CA GLU A 55 14.76 -17.96 5.14
C GLU A 55 14.00 -16.75 4.59
N VAL A 56 13.65 -16.81 3.30
CA VAL A 56 12.87 -15.79 2.58
C VAL A 56 11.56 -15.50 3.31
N ASP A 57 11.10 -16.46 4.13
CA ASP A 57 9.97 -16.33 5.03
C ASP A 57 10.25 -15.38 6.21
N LYS A 58 11.46 -15.30 6.77
CA LYS A 58 11.81 -14.31 7.83
C LYS A 58 11.89 -12.89 7.28
N LEU A 59 12.43 -12.70 6.08
CA LEU A 59 12.40 -11.38 5.42
C LEU A 59 10.98 -11.00 5.00
N LYS A 60 10.18 -11.95 4.52
CA LYS A 60 8.73 -11.74 4.29
C LYS A 60 7.98 -11.41 5.57
N GLU A 61 8.32 -12.00 6.70
CA GLU A 61 7.70 -11.73 8.00
C GLU A 61 8.00 -10.30 8.47
N HIS A 62 9.22 -9.80 8.24
CA HIS A 62 9.60 -8.42 8.58
C HIS A 62 9.19 -7.36 7.52
N LEU A 63 8.95 -7.79 6.27
CA LEU A 63 8.50 -6.94 5.16
C LEU A 63 6.99 -7.04 4.92
N ASN A 64 6.31 -7.99 5.56
CA ASN A 64 4.87 -8.02 5.68
C ASN A 64 4.52 -6.80 6.53
N LEU A 65 4.19 -5.73 5.81
CA LEU A 65 3.53 -4.52 6.28
C LEU A 65 2.11 -4.85 6.77
N GLU A 66 1.97 -5.90 7.57
CA GLU A 66 0.71 -6.45 8.07
C GLU A 66 0.39 -5.93 9.48
N ASP A 67 1.29 -5.13 10.07
CA ASP A 67 1.09 -4.44 11.35
C ASP A 67 0.20 -3.18 11.27
N GLU A 68 -0.33 -2.82 10.09
CA GLU A 68 -1.11 -1.59 9.90
C GLU A 68 -2.63 -1.80 9.76
N ASN A 69 -3.20 -2.86 10.36
CA ASN A 69 -4.66 -3.05 10.40
C ASN A 69 -5.26 -3.29 11.79
N SER A 70 -4.45 -3.46 12.85
CA SER A 70 -4.98 -3.64 14.22
C SER A 70 -5.24 -2.30 14.91
N ASN A 71 -4.25 -1.41 14.92
CA ASN A 71 -4.31 -0.17 15.70
C ASN A 71 -5.33 0.84 15.14
N ILE A 72 -5.49 0.93 13.82
CA ILE A 72 -6.40 1.91 13.19
C ILE A 72 -7.87 1.48 13.36
N ILE A 73 -8.17 0.18 13.27
CA ILE A 73 -9.54 -0.34 13.45
C ILE A 73 -9.98 -0.19 14.91
N GLU A 74 -9.08 -0.37 15.87
CA GLU A 74 -9.37 -0.19 17.29
C GLU A 74 -9.68 1.27 17.63
N VAL A 75 -8.85 2.22 17.16
CA VAL A 75 -9.07 3.66 17.35
C VAL A 75 -10.36 4.13 16.66
N LEU A 76 -10.68 3.63 15.47
CA LEU A 76 -11.93 3.94 14.78
C LEU A 76 -13.17 3.35 15.49
N LYS A 77 -13.02 2.18 16.12
CA LYS A 77 -14.10 1.53 16.88
C LYS A 77 -14.36 2.25 18.21
N GLU A 78 -13.31 2.68 18.89
CA GLU A 78 -13.41 3.52 20.08
C GLU A 78 -14.05 4.88 19.74
N THR A 79 -13.59 5.52 18.65
CA THR A 79 -14.17 6.78 18.14
C THR A 79 -15.65 6.62 17.76
N LYS A 80 -16.03 5.51 17.11
CA LYS A 80 -17.42 5.23 16.73
C LYS A 80 -18.33 5.02 17.95
N ASN A 81 -17.83 4.41 19.01
CA ASN A 81 -18.57 4.23 20.25
C ASN A 81 -18.75 5.56 21.00
N SER A 82 -17.67 6.36 21.13
CA SER A 82 -17.76 7.68 21.75
C SER A 82 -18.69 8.63 20.96
N ILE A 83 -18.70 8.58 19.64
CA ILE A 83 -19.63 9.36 18.80
C ILE A 83 -21.07 8.83 18.94
N GLY A 84 -21.26 7.51 19.10
CA GLY A 84 -22.57 6.90 19.33
C GLY A 84 -23.21 7.38 20.64
N ASP A 85 -22.42 7.46 21.71
CA ASP A 85 -22.87 7.93 23.02
C ASP A 85 -23.23 9.42 22.98
N ILE A 86 -22.40 10.25 22.33
CA ILE A 86 -22.68 11.68 22.11
C ILE A 86 -23.96 11.88 21.29
N LYS A 87 -24.19 11.07 20.25
CA LYS A 87 -25.42 11.15 19.45
C LYS A 87 -26.65 10.77 20.28
N SER A 88 -26.52 9.79 21.18
CA SER A 88 -27.63 9.37 22.05
C SER A 88 -27.98 10.42 23.11
N ASP A 89 -27.00 11.16 23.61
CA ASP A 89 -27.22 12.24 24.59
C ASP A 89 -27.81 13.52 23.96
N ILE A 90 -27.47 13.81 22.70
CA ILE A 90 -28.07 14.92 21.95
C ILE A 90 -29.53 14.61 21.58
N ASP A 91 -29.85 13.37 21.23
CA ASP A 91 -31.21 12.93 20.87
C ASP A 91 -32.13 12.78 22.10
N LYS A 92 -31.56 12.62 23.30
CA LYS A 92 -32.31 12.56 24.58
C LYS A 92 -32.60 13.92 25.21
N LYS A 93 -31.96 14.98 24.73
CA LYS A 93 -32.06 16.35 25.27
C LYS A 93 -32.88 17.30 24.39
N LEU A 94 -33.38 16.81 23.25
CA LEU A 94 -34.45 17.38 22.42
C LEU A 94 -35.78 16.68 22.77
#